data_AF-A0A7Y3AMP4-F1
#
_entry.id   AF-A0A7Y3AMP4-F1
#
_cell.length_a   1.000
_cell.length_b   1.000
_cell.length_c   1.000
_cell.angle_alpha   90.00
_cell.angle_beta   90.00
_cell.angle_gamma   90.00
#
_symmetry.space_group_name_H-M   'P 1'
#
loop_
_entity.id
_entity.type
_entity.pdbx_description
1 polymer ?
#
loop_
_entity_poly.entity_id
_entity_poly.type
_entity_poly.pdbx_seq_one_letter_code
_entity_poly.pdbx_strand_id
1 'polypeptide(L)'
;MSLYKRGDTWWIRFSAPSGERIRRSAGTTDKREAQEYHDQLKVELWRVHRLGEKPRRTWQEATVRWLREREYKAGIKEEKAKLRWLDQFFGDKMLNEISRDLIDEAAAAKRKEVSSSTVNRYLALVRAILRMARDEWEWIDKIPRVRLFPEQGKRVRWLSPEDVARLLSELPTHLADMAAFTLAMGLRQRNVSYLKWESVSLERGTAWIEASASKSRKAIVVPLNKDAMCVLKRRLGLHPKFVFTFRDKPVAQTSTKAWWNALERAGIEDFRWHDLRHTWASWHVQNGTSLQELKELGGWSSIEMVLRYAHLGGEHLKTAASRIEGTNLAHSNQKGRLRLVVSN
;
A
#
# COMPACT_ATOMS: atom_id res chain seq x y z
N MET A 1 -55.13 -3.73 -6.92
CA MET A 1 -54.44 -2.73 -7.75
C MET A 1 -52.94 -2.85 -7.57
N SER A 2 -52.21 -2.99 -8.66
CA SER A 2 -50.75 -3.15 -8.68
C SER A 2 -50.00 -1.83 -8.53
N LEU A 3 -50.64 -0.70 -8.83
CA LEU A 3 -50.13 0.66 -8.61
C LEU A 3 -51.06 1.42 -7.68
N TYR A 4 -50.49 2.21 -6.78
CA TYR A 4 -51.22 3.12 -5.90
C TYR A 4 -50.36 4.33 -5.55
N LYS A 5 -50.99 5.46 -5.27
CA LYS A 5 -50.29 6.73 -4.97
C LYS A 5 -50.09 6.90 -3.46
N ARG A 6 -48.93 7.41 -3.03
CA ARG A 6 -48.65 7.79 -1.63
C ARG A 6 -47.97 9.16 -1.62
N GLY A 7 -48.71 10.19 -1.21
CA GLY A 7 -48.30 11.58 -1.46
C GLY A 7 -48.32 11.85 -2.97
N ASP A 8 -47.24 12.42 -3.50
CA ASP A 8 -47.10 12.66 -4.95
C ASP A 8 -46.47 11.51 -5.73
N THR A 9 -45.87 10.55 -5.04
CA THR A 9 -45.13 9.46 -5.69
C THR A 9 -45.99 8.23 -5.90
N TRP A 10 -45.85 7.59 -7.06
CA TRP A 10 -46.45 6.28 -7.33
C TRP A 10 -45.67 5.15 -6.65
N TRP A 11 -46.40 4.14 -6.19
CA TRP A 11 -45.87 2.92 -5.58
C TRP A 11 -46.43 1.71 -6.29
N ILE A 12 -45.61 0.66 -6.38
CA ILE A 12 -45.97 -0.62 -6.98
C ILE A 12 -46.14 -1.68 -5.89
N ARG A 13 -47.08 -2.60 -6.08
CA ARG A 13 -47.34 -3.76 -5.22
C ARG A 13 -47.79 -4.95 -6.06
N PHE A 14 -47.00 -6.02 -6.08
CA PHE A 14 -47.37 -7.28 -6.75
C PHE A 14 -46.65 -8.46 -6.12
N SER A 15 -47.12 -9.68 -6.41
CA SER A 15 -46.44 -10.91 -6.01
C SER A 15 -45.52 -11.37 -7.15
N ALA A 16 -44.24 -11.56 -6.85
CA ALA A 16 -43.26 -12.11 -7.77
C ALA A 16 -43.58 -13.60 -8.04
N PRO A 17 -43.12 -14.17 -9.18
CA PRO A 17 -43.30 -15.59 -9.47
C PRO A 17 -42.70 -16.54 -8.43
N SER A 18 -41.73 -16.07 -7.64
CA SER A 18 -41.18 -16.78 -6.47
C SER A 18 -42.11 -16.84 -5.25
N GLY A 19 -43.26 -16.14 -5.28
CA GLY A 19 -44.18 -15.99 -4.14
C GLY A 19 -43.90 -14.77 -3.25
N GLU A 20 -42.77 -14.07 -3.45
CA GLU A 20 -42.41 -12.88 -2.67
C GLU A 20 -43.34 -11.70 -2.98
N ARG A 21 -43.83 -11.01 -1.94
CA ARG A 21 -44.65 -9.79 -2.10
C ARG A 21 -43.75 -8.57 -2.20
N ILE A 22 -43.69 -7.96 -3.38
CA ILE A 22 -42.90 -6.76 -3.62
C ILE A 22 -43.77 -5.53 -3.38
N ARG A 23 -43.24 -4.58 -2.61
CA ARG A 23 -43.83 -3.26 -2.40
C ARG A 23 -42.72 -2.21 -2.37
N ARG A 24 -42.63 -1.37 -3.41
CA ARG A 24 -41.62 -0.30 -3.52
C ARG A 24 -42.17 0.94 -4.18
N SER A 25 -41.51 2.08 -3.98
CA SER A 25 -41.81 3.30 -4.72
C SER A 25 -41.33 3.17 -6.17
N ALA A 26 -42.09 3.73 -7.10
CA ALA A 26 -41.67 3.90 -8.49
C ALA A 26 -40.83 5.17 -8.70
N GLY A 27 -40.69 6.03 -7.69
CA GLY A 27 -39.87 7.24 -7.75
C GLY A 27 -40.39 8.36 -8.66
N THR A 28 -41.54 8.18 -9.31
CA THR A 28 -42.13 9.12 -10.27
C THR A 28 -43.52 9.58 -9.83
N THR A 29 -43.91 10.77 -10.29
CA THR A 29 -45.27 11.32 -10.16
C THR A 29 -46.17 10.93 -11.35
N ASP A 30 -45.57 10.46 -12.46
CA ASP A 30 -46.29 9.98 -13.65
C ASP A 30 -46.71 8.51 -13.49
N LYS A 31 -48.00 8.26 -13.72
CA LYS A 31 -48.59 6.92 -13.65
C LYS A 31 -48.05 6.01 -14.77
N ARG A 32 -47.75 6.56 -15.96
CA ARG A 32 -47.28 5.79 -17.11
C ARG A 32 -45.86 5.26 -16.87
N GLU A 33 -44.94 6.12 -16.44
CA GLU A 33 -43.59 5.70 -16.04
C GLU A 33 -43.62 4.67 -14.90
N ALA A 34 -44.52 4.85 -13.93
CA ALA A 34 -44.68 3.88 -12.85
C ALA A 34 -45.18 2.51 -13.35
N GLN A 35 -46.07 2.49 -14.35
CA GLN A 35 -46.58 1.28 -14.99
C GLN A 35 -45.47 0.59 -15.80
N GLU A 36 -44.68 1.33 -16.58
CA GLU A 36 -43.53 0.78 -17.31
C GLU A 36 -42.52 0.16 -16.36
N TYR A 37 -42.19 0.84 -15.26
CA TYR A 37 -41.31 0.31 -14.22
C TYR A 37 -41.86 -0.98 -13.58
N HIS A 38 -43.16 -1.02 -13.28
CA HIS A 38 -43.83 -2.23 -12.78
C HIS A 38 -43.69 -3.40 -13.76
N ASP A 39 -43.96 -3.16 -15.04
CA ASP A 39 -44.00 -4.22 -16.05
C ASP A 39 -42.59 -4.76 -16.36
N GLN A 40 -41.60 -3.88 -16.48
CA GLN A 40 -40.19 -4.26 -16.64
C GLN A 40 -39.74 -5.16 -15.49
N LEU A 41 -40.05 -4.76 -14.25
CA LEU A 41 -39.65 -5.49 -13.08
C LEU A 41 -40.35 -6.85 -12.96
N LYS A 42 -41.63 -6.92 -13.32
CA LYS A 42 -42.39 -8.18 -13.32
C LYS A 42 -41.80 -9.17 -14.32
N VAL A 43 -41.40 -8.69 -15.50
CA VAL A 43 -40.70 -9.50 -16.51
C VAL A 43 -39.33 -9.96 -15.99
N GLU A 44 -38.55 -9.08 -15.37
CA GLU A 44 -37.24 -9.41 -14.81
C GLU A 44 -37.34 -10.55 -13.78
N LEU A 45 -38.24 -10.42 -12.80
CA LEU A 45 -38.43 -11.43 -11.76
C LEU A 45 -38.95 -12.76 -12.31
N TRP A 46 -39.74 -12.71 -13.39
CA TRP A 46 -40.17 -13.90 -14.09
C TRP A 46 -38.99 -14.60 -14.77
N ARG A 47 -38.11 -13.86 -15.43
CA ARG A 47 -36.91 -14.44 -16.07
C ARG A 47 -35.94 -15.03 -15.04
N VAL A 48 -35.72 -14.34 -13.92
CA VAL A 48 -34.93 -14.88 -12.80
C VAL A 48 -35.53 -16.21 -12.31
N HIS A 49 -36.84 -16.26 -12.05
CA HIS A 49 -37.49 -17.43 -11.49
C HIS A 49 -37.64 -18.59 -12.49
N ARG A 50 -37.94 -18.32 -13.76
CA ARG A 50 -38.24 -19.34 -14.79
C ARG A 50 -37.05 -19.72 -15.65
N LEU A 51 -36.16 -18.78 -15.95
CA LEU A 51 -35.01 -18.98 -16.83
C LEU A 51 -33.68 -19.07 -16.06
N GLY A 52 -33.70 -18.86 -14.74
CA GLY A 52 -32.49 -18.87 -13.91
C GLY A 52 -31.55 -17.70 -14.21
N GLU A 53 -32.05 -16.61 -14.80
CA GLU A 53 -31.24 -15.41 -15.04
C GLU A 53 -30.76 -14.81 -13.71
N LYS A 54 -29.56 -14.23 -13.72
CA LYS A 54 -28.99 -13.57 -12.55
C LYS A 54 -29.74 -12.26 -12.27
N PRO A 55 -30.21 -12.00 -11.03
CA PRO A 55 -30.85 -10.73 -10.70
C PRO A 55 -29.92 -9.55 -10.98
N ARG A 56 -30.44 -8.47 -11.56
CA ARG A 56 -29.64 -7.25 -11.73
C ARG A 56 -29.36 -6.64 -10.35
N ARG A 57 -28.11 -6.24 -10.13
CA ARG A 57 -27.63 -5.66 -8.88
C ARG A 57 -26.97 -4.31 -9.13
N THR A 58 -27.12 -3.39 -8.19
CA THR A 58 -26.52 -2.06 -8.28
C THR A 58 -25.07 -2.04 -7.78
N TRP A 59 -24.35 -0.99 -8.17
CA TRP A 59 -23.04 -0.68 -7.57
C TRP A 59 -23.13 -0.54 -6.05
N GLN A 60 -24.15 0.14 -5.54
CA GLN A 60 -24.33 0.33 -4.08
C GLN A 60 -24.51 -1.00 -3.33
N GLU A 61 -25.28 -1.95 -3.87
CA GLU A 61 -25.39 -3.28 -3.27
C GLU A 61 -24.02 -3.99 -3.22
N ALA A 62 -23.23 -3.84 -4.28
CA ALA A 62 -21.88 -4.38 -4.35
C ALA A 62 -20.93 -3.72 -3.34
N THR A 63 -20.97 -2.39 -3.18
CA THR A 63 -20.09 -1.69 -2.22
C THR A 63 -20.46 -2.02 -0.78
N VAL A 64 -21.76 -2.13 -0.46
CA VAL A 64 -22.23 -2.53 0.87
C VAL A 64 -21.75 -3.95 1.20
N ARG A 65 -21.94 -4.91 0.28
CA ARG A 65 -21.47 -6.28 0.47
C ARG A 65 -19.94 -6.34 0.60
N TRP A 66 -19.20 -5.64 -0.27
CA TRP A 66 -17.74 -5.54 -0.20
C TRP A 66 -17.24 -5.07 1.16
N LEU A 67 -17.86 -4.02 1.71
CA LEU A 67 -17.48 -3.44 2.99
C LEU A 67 -17.79 -4.37 4.16
N ARG A 68 -18.93 -5.07 4.12
CA ARG A 68 -19.32 -6.05 5.14
C ARG A 68 -18.34 -7.22 5.18
N GLU A 69 -17.99 -7.78 4.01
CA GLU A 69 -17.06 -8.91 3.91
C GLU A 69 -15.61 -8.54 4.31
N ARG A 70 -15.29 -7.24 4.41
CA ARG A 70 -13.93 -6.75 4.71
C ARG A 70 -13.83 -5.94 5.98
N GLU A 71 -14.85 -5.97 6.84
CA GLU A 71 -14.90 -5.14 8.05
C GLU A 71 -13.70 -5.33 8.98
N TYR A 72 -13.13 -6.54 9.03
CA TYR A 72 -11.93 -6.89 9.80
C TYR A 72 -10.62 -6.28 9.26
N LYS A 73 -10.63 -5.71 8.04
CA LYS A 73 -9.42 -5.27 7.36
C LYS A 73 -8.98 -3.89 7.86
N ALA A 74 -7.72 -3.79 8.28
CA ALA A 74 -7.08 -2.50 8.52
C ALA A 74 -7.11 -1.63 7.25
N GLY A 75 -7.55 -0.38 7.37
CA GLY A 75 -7.67 0.56 6.25
C GLY A 75 -9.06 0.64 5.60
N ILE A 76 -10.09 0.05 6.23
CA ILE A 76 -11.48 0.13 5.75
C ILE A 76 -11.99 1.58 5.67
N LYS A 77 -11.52 2.47 6.55
CA LYS A 77 -11.93 3.89 6.57
C LYS A 77 -11.53 4.61 5.28
N GLU A 78 -10.30 4.38 4.82
CA GLU A 78 -9.78 4.94 3.58
C GLU A 78 -10.46 4.32 2.34
N GLU A 79 -10.81 3.02 2.39
CA GLU A 79 -11.62 2.40 1.33
C GLU A 79 -13.03 2.98 1.27
N LYS A 80 -13.70 3.19 2.42
CA LYS A 80 -15.01 3.86 2.50
C LYS A 80 -14.96 5.26 1.89
N ALA A 81 -13.91 6.04 2.16
CA ALA A 81 -13.76 7.37 1.57
C ALA A 81 -13.63 7.33 0.04
N LYS A 82 -12.88 6.36 -0.51
CA LYS A 82 -12.78 6.16 -1.97
C LYS A 82 -14.11 5.75 -2.58
N LEU A 83 -14.83 4.84 -1.94
CA LEU A 83 -16.14 4.37 -2.41
C LEU A 83 -17.14 5.51 -2.48
N ARG A 84 -17.24 6.36 -1.44
CA ARG A 84 -18.11 7.54 -1.45
C ARG A 84 -17.82 8.49 -2.61
N TRP A 85 -16.54 8.66 -2.96
CA TRP A 85 -16.16 9.48 -4.10
C TRP A 85 -16.54 8.80 -5.43
N LEU A 86 -16.37 7.47 -5.53
CA LEU A 86 -16.75 6.69 -6.71
C LEU A 86 -18.27 6.61 -6.90
N ASP A 87 -19.05 6.66 -5.82
CA ASP A 87 -20.51 6.61 -5.87
C ASP A 87 -21.13 7.79 -6.64
N GLN A 88 -20.41 8.91 -6.79
CA GLN A 88 -20.81 10.03 -7.64
C GLN A 88 -20.93 9.66 -9.13
N PHE A 89 -20.23 8.60 -9.56
CA PHE A 89 -20.22 8.11 -10.93
C PHE A 89 -21.04 6.82 -11.09
N PHE A 90 -20.96 5.93 -10.10
CA PHE A 90 -21.52 4.58 -10.21
C PHE A 90 -22.75 4.33 -9.34
N GLY A 91 -23.08 5.20 -8.39
CA GLY A 91 -24.04 4.93 -7.31
C GLY A 91 -25.36 4.32 -7.77
N ASP A 92 -25.99 4.93 -8.77
CA ASP A 92 -27.31 4.52 -9.28
C ASP A 92 -27.22 3.56 -10.48
N LYS A 93 -26.02 3.11 -10.85
CA LYS A 93 -25.82 2.24 -12.00
C LYS A 93 -25.94 0.78 -11.61
N MET A 94 -26.53 -0.01 -12.50
CA MET A 94 -26.45 -1.47 -12.42
C MET A 94 -25.02 -1.92 -12.74
N LEU A 95 -24.57 -3.01 -12.13
CA LEU A 95 -23.22 -3.53 -12.37
C LEU A 95 -22.96 -3.86 -13.85
N ASN A 96 -23.99 -4.26 -14.60
CA ASN A 96 -23.90 -4.53 -16.03
C ASN A 96 -23.88 -3.28 -16.91
N GLU A 97 -24.18 -2.11 -16.36
CA GLU A 97 -24.13 -0.80 -17.03
C GLU A 97 -22.79 -0.08 -16.80
N ILE A 98 -21.96 -0.57 -15.89
CA ILE A 98 -20.62 -0.04 -15.65
C ILE A 98 -19.74 -0.37 -16.85
N SER A 99 -19.63 0.58 -17.76
CA SER A 99 -18.83 0.48 -18.98
C SER A 99 -17.39 0.92 -18.74
N ARG A 100 -16.53 0.66 -19.72
CA ARG A 100 -15.17 1.19 -19.71
C ARG A 100 -15.16 2.73 -19.76
N ASP A 101 -16.04 3.33 -20.56
CA ASP A 101 -16.07 4.79 -20.74
C ASP A 101 -16.45 5.50 -19.43
N LEU A 102 -17.39 4.94 -18.66
CA LEU A 102 -17.74 5.46 -17.35
C LEU A 102 -16.58 5.35 -16.34
N ILE A 103 -15.79 4.27 -16.42
CA ILE A 103 -14.59 4.11 -15.60
C ILE A 103 -13.51 5.12 -16.01
N ASP A 104 -13.32 5.34 -17.31
CA ASP A 104 -12.34 6.29 -17.85
C ASP A 104 -12.76 7.75 -17.53
N GLU A 105 -14.05 8.06 -17.48
CA GLU A 105 -14.59 9.34 -16.99
C GLU A 105 -14.25 9.60 -15.52
N ALA A 106 -14.54 8.64 -14.64
CA ALA A 106 -14.17 8.72 -13.22
C ALA A 106 -12.64 8.84 -13.06
N ALA A 107 -11.87 8.12 -13.86
CA ALA A 107 -10.41 8.20 -13.85
C ALA A 107 -9.92 9.61 -14.24
N ALA A 108 -10.48 10.20 -15.29
CA ALA A 108 -10.14 11.53 -15.77
C ALA A 108 -10.49 12.61 -14.76
N ALA A 109 -11.67 12.52 -14.13
CA ALA A 109 -12.07 13.42 -13.06
C ALA A 109 -11.08 13.36 -11.89
N LYS A 110 -10.74 12.16 -11.40
CA LYS A 110 -9.80 12.02 -10.28
C LYS A 110 -8.40 12.54 -10.62
N ARG A 111 -7.95 12.33 -11.86
CA ARG A 111 -6.61 12.73 -12.31
C ARG A 111 -6.37 14.24 -12.28
N LYS A 112 -7.42 15.06 -12.35
CA LYS A 112 -7.31 16.53 -12.19
C LYS A 112 -6.89 16.94 -10.77
N GLU A 113 -7.12 16.08 -9.78
CA GLU A 113 -6.91 16.39 -8.36
C GLU A 113 -5.66 15.72 -7.77
N VAL A 114 -5.24 14.56 -8.30
CA VAL A 114 -4.24 13.70 -7.66
C VAL A 114 -3.31 13.03 -8.67
N SER A 115 -2.19 12.51 -8.16
CA SER A 115 -1.22 11.77 -8.96
C SER A 115 -1.79 10.47 -9.55
N SER A 116 -1.20 10.01 -10.66
CA SER A 116 -1.56 8.76 -11.33
C SER A 116 -1.59 7.55 -10.40
N SER A 117 -0.66 7.45 -9.45
CA SER A 117 -0.63 6.36 -8.46
C SER A 117 -1.85 6.39 -7.55
N THR A 118 -2.34 7.59 -7.19
CA THR A 118 -3.57 7.71 -6.40
C THR A 118 -4.78 7.31 -7.24
N VAL A 119 -4.89 7.75 -8.50
CA VAL A 119 -5.99 7.34 -9.39
C VAL A 119 -6.00 5.82 -9.59
N ASN A 120 -4.83 5.21 -9.80
CA ASN A 120 -4.70 3.76 -9.92
C ASN A 120 -5.21 3.00 -8.70
N ARG A 121 -5.12 3.57 -7.49
CA ARG A 121 -5.69 2.96 -6.28
C ARG A 121 -7.22 2.96 -6.28
N TYR A 122 -7.86 3.96 -6.90
CA TYR A 122 -9.31 3.99 -7.08
C TYR A 122 -9.74 2.97 -8.14
N LEU A 123 -9.05 2.96 -9.29
CA LEU A 123 -9.30 1.99 -10.36
C LEU A 123 -9.07 0.54 -9.94
N ALA A 124 -8.04 0.30 -9.11
CA ALA A 124 -7.81 -1.02 -8.53
C ALA A 124 -8.95 -1.47 -7.62
N LEU A 125 -9.58 -0.54 -6.88
CA LEU A 125 -10.73 -0.84 -6.02
C LEU A 125 -11.97 -1.17 -6.85
N VAL A 126 -12.28 -0.37 -7.88
CA VAL A 126 -13.37 -0.66 -8.83
C VAL A 126 -13.18 -2.04 -9.45
N ARG A 127 -11.99 -2.31 -10.00
CA ARG A 127 -11.66 -3.61 -10.59
C ARG A 127 -11.82 -4.76 -9.61
N ALA A 128 -11.45 -4.56 -8.33
CA ALA A 128 -11.54 -5.61 -7.33
C ALA A 128 -13.00 -5.92 -6.96
N ILE A 129 -13.86 -4.91 -6.83
CA ILE A 129 -15.29 -5.08 -6.55
C ILE A 129 -15.98 -5.77 -7.73
N LEU A 130 -15.71 -5.35 -8.97
CA LEU A 130 -16.30 -5.97 -10.16
C LEU A 130 -15.85 -7.44 -10.32
N ARG A 131 -14.58 -7.74 -10.02
CA ARG A 131 -14.11 -9.14 -10.00
C ARG A 131 -14.80 -9.97 -8.93
N MET A 132 -14.96 -9.44 -7.72
CA MET A 132 -15.71 -10.11 -6.65
C MET A 132 -17.16 -10.39 -7.08
N ALA A 133 -17.81 -9.40 -7.70
CA ALA A 133 -19.16 -9.55 -8.23
C ALA A 133 -19.28 -10.63 -9.30
N ARG A 134 -18.23 -10.86 -10.10
CA ARG A 134 -18.21 -11.91 -11.12
C ARG A 134 -17.82 -13.27 -10.57
N ASP A 135 -16.71 -13.34 -9.85
CA ASP A 135 -16.00 -14.58 -9.53
C ASP A 135 -16.49 -15.23 -8.23
N GLU A 136 -16.94 -14.43 -7.25
CA GLU A 136 -17.22 -14.91 -5.89
C GLU A 136 -18.70 -14.77 -5.53
N TRP A 137 -19.33 -13.68 -5.99
CA TRP A 137 -20.76 -13.44 -5.78
C TRP A 137 -21.62 -13.94 -6.94
N GLU A 138 -21.00 -14.20 -8.09
CA GLU A 138 -21.65 -14.66 -9.32
C GLU A 138 -22.83 -13.78 -9.77
N TRP A 139 -22.79 -12.48 -9.49
CA TRP A 139 -23.84 -11.52 -9.84
C TRP A 139 -23.79 -11.08 -11.30
N ILE A 140 -22.62 -11.14 -11.94
CA ILE A 140 -22.40 -10.74 -13.33
C ILE A 140 -21.45 -11.72 -14.02
N ASP A 141 -21.49 -11.80 -15.35
CA ASP A 141 -20.64 -12.73 -16.11
C ASP A 141 -19.40 -12.06 -16.72
N LYS A 142 -19.47 -10.75 -16.94
CA LYS A 142 -18.43 -9.96 -17.63
C LYS A 142 -18.15 -8.68 -16.87
N ILE A 143 -16.89 -8.27 -16.91
CA ILE A 143 -16.43 -6.99 -16.35
C ILE A 143 -15.69 -6.20 -17.43
N PRO A 144 -15.81 -4.86 -17.46
CA PRO A 144 -15.02 -4.03 -18.34
C PRO A 144 -13.53 -4.12 -18.01
N ARG A 145 -12.68 -3.94 -19.02
CA ARG A 145 -11.22 -3.88 -18.83
C ARG A 145 -10.83 -2.56 -18.19
N VAL A 146 -10.32 -2.60 -16.96
CA VAL A 146 -9.79 -1.43 -16.24
C VAL A 146 -8.31 -1.24 -16.55
N ARG A 147 -7.97 -0.15 -17.25
CA ARG A 147 -6.59 0.23 -17.58
C ARG A 147 -6.02 1.11 -16.48
N LEU A 148 -4.81 0.82 -16.02
CA LEU A 148 -4.09 1.64 -15.06
C LEU A 148 -3.17 2.61 -15.80
N PHE A 149 -2.96 3.79 -15.22
CA PHE A 149 -1.99 4.75 -15.72
C PHE A 149 -0.56 4.26 -15.45
N PRO A 150 0.39 4.58 -16.34
CA PRO A 150 1.81 4.40 -16.06
C PRO A 150 2.20 5.13 -14.76
N GLU A 151 2.91 4.44 -13.89
CA GLU A 151 3.49 5.04 -12.68
C GLU A 151 4.98 5.27 -12.92
N GLN A 152 5.47 6.47 -12.58
CA GLN A 152 6.90 6.73 -12.59
C GLN A 152 7.59 5.80 -11.59
N GLY A 153 8.83 5.39 -11.92
CA GLY A 153 9.65 4.58 -11.03
C GLY A 153 9.78 5.24 -9.66
N LYS A 154 9.65 4.46 -8.59
CA LYS A 154 9.82 4.99 -7.22
C LYS A 154 11.29 5.39 -7.05
N ARG A 155 11.57 6.70 -6.98
CA ARG A 155 12.88 7.25 -6.63
C ARG A 155 13.38 6.63 -5.32
N VAL A 156 14.64 6.22 -5.30
CA VAL A 156 15.35 5.82 -4.08
C VAL A 156 16.26 6.99 -3.70
N ARG A 157 15.91 7.70 -2.62
CA ARG A 157 16.73 8.76 -2.03
C ARG A 157 17.41 8.20 -0.79
N TRP A 158 18.71 8.47 -0.65
CA TRP A 158 19.53 8.10 0.50
C TRP A 158 20.53 9.22 0.82
N LEU A 159 21.04 9.25 2.05
CA LEU A 159 22.01 10.27 2.52
C LEU A 159 23.41 9.70 2.70
N SER A 160 24.43 10.53 2.49
CA SER A 160 25.81 10.21 2.86
C SER A 160 25.97 10.17 4.39
N PRO A 161 27.00 9.50 4.93
CA PRO A 161 27.31 9.56 6.37
C PRO A 161 27.47 10.99 6.89
N GLU A 162 28.06 11.88 6.09
CA GLU A 162 28.27 13.29 6.42
C GLU A 162 26.94 14.06 6.50
N ASP A 163 26.04 13.84 5.54
CA ASP A 163 24.69 14.42 5.55
C ASP A 163 23.89 13.94 6.76
N VAL A 164 24.00 12.65 7.11
CA VAL A 164 23.36 12.08 8.30
C VAL A 164 23.89 12.74 9.56
N ALA A 165 25.21 12.92 9.68
CA ALA A 165 25.80 13.58 10.85
C ALA A 165 25.26 15.01 11.02
N ARG A 166 25.20 15.79 9.93
CA ARG A 166 24.61 17.15 9.92
C ARG A 166 23.12 17.13 10.28
N LEU A 167 22.35 16.19 9.73
CA LEU A 167 20.93 16.06 10.07
C LEU A 167 20.72 15.74 11.56
N LEU A 168 21.50 14.82 12.11
CA LEU A 168 21.37 14.40 13.51
C LEU A 168 21.75 15.51 14.48
N SER A 169 22.74 16.35 14.16
CA SER A 169 23.10 17.52 14.98
C SER A 169 22.03 18.60 15.01
N GLU A 170 21.24 18.72 13.95
CA GLU A 170 20.18 19.71 13.84
C GLU A 170 18.83 19.26 14.45
N LEU A 171 18.67 17.97 14.73
CA LEU A 171 17.43 17.42 15.29
C LEU A 171 17.37 17.58 16.82
N PRO A 172 16.17 17.82 17.39
CA PRO A 172 16.01 17.75 18.84
C PRO A 172 16.28 16.31 19.33
N THR A 173 16.83 16.16 20.53
CA THR A 173 17.36 14.88 21.07
C THR A 173 16.44 13.68 20.86
N HIS A 174 15.15 13.83 21.14
CA HIS A 174 14.17 12.75 20.98
C HIS A 174 14.00 12.28 19.52
N LEU A 175 14.06 13.19 18.54
CA LEU A 175 14.03 12.85 17.12
C LEU A 175 15.39 12.38 16.61
N ALA A 176 16.49 12.98 17.08
CA ALA A 176 17.84 12.60 16.72
C ALA A 176 18.12 11.13 17.10
N ASP A 177 17.83 10.75 18.34
CA ASP A 177 17.98 9.36 18.80
C ASP A 177 17.08 8.40 18.00
N MET A 178 15.82 8.77 17.76
CA MET A 178 14.89 7.94 16.99
C MET A 178 15.33 7.78 15.52
N ALA A 179 15.87 8.83 14.91
CA ALA A 179 16.40 8.82 13.54
C ALA A 179 17.67 7.97 13.46
N ALA A 180 18.61 8.15 14.39
CA ALA A 180 19.84 7.34 14.48
C ALA A 180 19.52 5.85 14.64
N PHE A 181 18.57 5.50 15.51
CA PHE A 181 18.12 4.11 15.65
C PHE A 181 17.46 3.57 14.37
N THR A 182 16.66 4.40 13.68
CA THR A 182 16.04 4.02 12.40
C THR A 182 17.10 3.77 11.33
N LEU A 183 18.16 4.57 11.28
CA LEU A 183 19.30 4.42 10.37
C LEU A 183 20.15 3.19 10.70
N ALA A 184 20.26 2.81 11.97
CA ALA A 184 21.02 1.63 12.39
C ALA A 184 20.30 0.32 12.06
N MET A 185 18.96 0.31 12.21
CA MET A 185 18.16 -0.91 12.19
C MET A 185 17.28 -1.08 10.95
N GLY A 186 17.11 -0.01 10.16
CA GLY A 186 16.27 -0.02 8.96
C GLY A 186 14.78 -0.25 9.24
N LEU A 187 14.29 -0.09 10.46
CA LEU A 187 12.92 -0.45 10.82
C LEU A 187 11.87 0.51 10.24
N ARG A 188 10.62 0.04 10.12
CA ARG A 188 9.50 0.92 9.74
C ARG A 188 9.24 1.92 10.86
N GLN A 189 8.94 3.16 10.51
CA GLN A 189 8.67 4.25 11.46
C GLN A 189 7.75 3.82 12.61
N ARG A 190 6.58 3.22 12.31
CA ARG A 190 5.63 2.79 13.34
C ARG A 190 6.23 1.77 14.32
N ASN A 191 7.10 0.89 13.85
CA ASN A 191 7.75 -0.11 14.71
C ASN A 191 8.73 0.58 15.67
N VAL A 192 9.44 1.61 15.20
CA VAL A 192 10.33 2.42 16.05
C VAL A 192 9.52 3.29 17.01
N SER A 193 8.51 4.00 16.53
CA SER A 193 7.64 4.89 17.31
C SER A 193 7.03 4.23 18.53
N TYR A 194 6.65 2.95 18.40
CA TYR A 194 5.99 2.18 19.46
C TYR A 194 6.86 1.05 20.00
N LEU A 195 8.19 1.12 19.81
CA LEU A 195 9.11 0.15 20.38
C LEU A 195 9.05 0.22 21.91
N LYS A 196 8.81 -0.93 22.53
CA LYS A 196 8.73 -1.06 23.99
C LYS A 196 10.01 -1.69 24.55
N TRP A 197 10.32 -1.42 25.81
CA TRP A 197 11.44 -2.06 26.50
C TRP A 197 11.28 -3.57 26.65
N GLU A 198 10.05 -4.05 26.86
CA GLU A 198 9.73 -5.49 26.84
C GLU A 198 10.05 -6.16 25.48
N SER A 199 10.27 -5.36 24.44
CA SER A 199 10.58 -5.78 23.09
C SER A 199 12.08 -5.79 22.76
N VAL A 200 12.94 -5.51 23.74
CA VAL A 200 14.39 -5.30 23.57
C VAL A 200 15.16 -6.09 24.63
N SER A 201 16.08 -6.95 24.20
CA SER A 201 17.11 -7.54 25.07
C SER A 201 18.42 -6.82 24.83
N LEU A 202 18.83 -6.00 25.80
CA LEU A 202 20.15 -5.37 25.77
C LEU A 202 21.27 -6.40 25.98
N GLU A 203 21.02 -7.45 26.75
CA GLU A 203 21.99 -8.53 27.00
C GLU A 203 22.24 -9.36 25.74
N ARG A 204 21.18 -9.80 25.06
CA ARG A 204 21.28 -10.61 23.84
C ARG A 204 21.55 -9.77 22.59
N GLY A 205 21.48 -8.44 22.69
CA GLY A 205 21.62 -7.54 21.54
C GLY A 205 20.55 -7.79 20.48
N THR A 206 19.30 -8.03 20.87
CA THR A 206 18.20 -8.28 19.93
C THR A 206 16.97 -7.47 20.27
N ALA A 207 16.19 -7.11 19.24
CA ALA A 207 14.86 -6.55 19.38
C ALA A 207 13.84 -7.41 18.62
N TRP A 208 12.63 -7.52 19.16
CA TRP A 208 11.53 -8.25 18.54
C TRP A 208 10.39 -7.33 18.16
N ILE A 209 9.90 -7.49 16.94
CA ILE A 209 8.72 -6.79 16.43
C ILE A 209 7.61 -7.81 16.32
N GLU A 210 6.56 -7.62 17.10
CA GLU A 210 5.39 -8.50 17.09
C GLU A 210 4.74 -8.58 15.70
N ALA A 211 4.18 -9.75 15.38
CA ALA A 211 3.44 -9.98 14.16
C ALA A 211 2.27 -8.99 13.98
N SER A 212 1.61 -8.61 15.09
CA SER A 212 0.51 -7.63 15.13
C SER A 212 0.95 -6.23 14.67
N ALA A 213 2.18 -5.84 14.97
CA ALA A 213 2.79 -4.57 14.60
C ALA A 213 3.47 -4.62 13.22
N SER A 214 3.78 -5.82 12.73
CA SER A 214 4.40 -6.02 11.43
C SER A 214 3.40 -5.95 10.28
N LYS A 215 3.68 -5.11 9.28
CA LYS A 215 2.86 -5.00 8.06
C LYS A 215 2.78 -6.33 7.28
N SER A 216 3.77 -7.21 7.43
CA SER A 216 3.77 -8.56 6.84
C SER A 216 3.13 -9.63 7.74
N ARG A 217 2.64 -9.27 8.93
CA ARG A 217 2.10 -10.18 9.95
C ARG A 217 3.05 -11.30 10.39
N LYS A 218 4.36 -11.09 10.22
CA LYS A 218 5.40 -12.00 10.72
C LYS A 218 6.17 -11.32 11.84
N ALA A 219 6.43 -12.07 12.92
CA ALA A 219 7.36 -11.63 13.95
C ALA A 219 8.75 -11.51 13.33
N ILE A 220 9.46 -10.43 13.63
CA ILE A 220 10.82 -10.19 13.13
C ILE A 220 11.71 -10.01 14.35
N VAL A 221 12.69 -10.90 14.49
CA VAL A 221 13.81 -10.71 15.41
C VAL A 221 14.90 -9.98 14.64
N VAL A 222 15.37 -8.86 15.17
CA VAL A 222 16.37 -8.03 14.52
C VAL A 222 17.59 -7.90 15.44
N PRO A 223 18.79 -8.31 14.98
CA PRO A 223 20.01 -8.13 15.74
C PRO A 223 20.37 -6.65 15.83
N LEU A 224 20.65 -6.17 17.04
CA LEU A 224 21.01 -4.79 17.32
C LEU A 224 22.51 -4.59 17.07
N ASN A 225 22.86 -3.68 16.18
CA ASN A 225 24.25 -3.29 15.98
C ASN A 225 24.75 -2.37 17.13
N LYS A 226 26.05 -2.06 17.11
CA LYS A 226 26.69 -1.23 18.16
C LYS A 226 26.05 0.15 18.29
N ASP A 227 25.67 0.78 17.18
CA ASP A 227 25.07 2.11 17.17
C ASP A 227 23.66 2.11 17.77
N ALA A 228 22.84 1.11 17.41
CA ALA A 228 21.51 0.92 17.99
C ALA A 228 21.60 0.69 19.50
N MET A 229 22.57 -0.12 19.94
CA MET A 229 22.83 -0.34 21.36
C MET A 229 23.25 0.95 22.09
N CYS A 230 24.05 1.81 21.47
CA CYS A 230 24.43 3.10 22.03
C CYS A 230 23.20 4.01 22.22
N VAL A 231 22.34 4.10 21.20
CA VAL A 231 21.09 4.88 21.29
C VAL A 231 20.19 4.34 22.41
N LEU A 232 20.00 3.02 22.49
CA LEU A 232 19.16 2.40 23.51
C LEU A 232 19.68 2.71 24.92
N LYS A 233 20.99 2.64 25.15
CA LYS A 233 21.59 3.00 26.44
C LYS A 233 21.31 4.45 26.84
N ARG A 234 21.37 5.40 25.91
CA ARG A 234 21.02 6.82 26.19
C ARG A 234 19.55 7.02 26.56
N ARG A 235 18.67 6.15 26.08
CA ARG A 235 17.22 6.23 26.33
C ARG A 235 16.78 5.47 27.57
N LEU A 236 17.63 4.59 28.11
CA LEU A 236 17.30 3.74 29.25
C LEU A 236 16.95 4.59 30.47
N GLY A 237 15.86 4.24 31.15
CA GLY A 237 15.38 4.96 32.33
C GLY A 237 14.57 6.24 32.04
N LEU A 238 14.56 6.76 30.81
CA LEU A 238 13.79 7.98 30.48
C LEU A 238 12.28 7.76 30.44
N HIS A 239 11.83 6.52 30.23
CA HIS A 239 10.42 6.17 30.23
C HIS A 239 10.23 4.67 30.50
N PRO A 240 9.24 4.25 31.33
CA PRO A 240 9.13 2.86 31.79
C PRO A 240 8.71 1.87 30.70
N LYS A 241 7.92 2.30 29.71
CA LYS A 241 7.33 1.40 28.69
C LYS A 241 7.94 1.51 27.30
N PHE A 242 7.95 2.71 26.73
CA PHE A 242 8.41 2.97 25.35
C PHE A 242 9.85 3.52 25.32
N VAL A 243 10.60 3.14 24.28
CA VAL A 243 11.99 3.58 24.06
C VAL A 243 12.05 5.04 23.57
N PHE A 244 11.22 5.38 22.58
CA PHE A 244 11.21 6.70 21.94
C PHE A 244 9.96 7.49 22.34
N THR A 245 10.15 8.49 23.18
CA THR A 245 9.09 9.31 23.76
C THR A 245 9.41 10.80 23.68
N PHE A 246 8.35 11.60 23.59
CA PHE A 246 8.38 13.05 23.72
C PHE A 246 7.19 13.47 24.59
N ARG A 247 7.45 14.22 25.67
CA ARG A 247 6.43 14.61 26.66
C ARG A 247 5.60 13.40 27.15
N ASP A 248 6.32 12.35 27.58
CA ASP A 248 5.77 11.08 28.11
C ASP A 248 4.84 10.31 27.16
N LYS A 249 4.85 10.64 25.88
CA LYS A 249 4.08 9.94 24.85
C LYS A 249 5.00 9.37 23.78
N PRO A 250 4.66 8.21 23.18
CA PRO A 250 5.40 7.69 22.02
C PRO A 250 5.50 8.72 20.90
N VAL A 251 6.66 8.79 20.25
CA VAL A 251 6.86 9.68 19.10
C VAL A 251 6.10 9.13 17.89
N ALA A 252 4.80 9.45 17.80
CA ALA A 252 3.90 8.93 16.77
C ALA A 252 4.05 9.65 15.42
N GLN A 253 4.38 10.94 15.44
CA GLN A 253 4.52 11.78 14.24
C GLN A 253 5.98 12.21 14.09
N THR A 254 6.57 11.91 12.94
CA THR A 254 7.97 12.26 12.65
C THR A 254 8.11 13.33 11.59
N SER A 255 7.13 13.49 10.69
CA SER A 255 7.08 14.57 9.69
C SER A 255 6.56 15.88 10.29
N THR A 256 7.21 16.34 11.36
CA THR A 256 6.84 17.54 12.10
C THR A 256 7.60 18.76 11.60
N LYS A 257 7.21 19.97 12.04
CA LYS A 257 7.97 21.20 11.75
C LYS A 257 9.44 21.10 12.19
N ALA A 258 9.71 20.41 13.31
CA ALA A 258 11.08 20.20 13.78
C ALA A 258 11.93 19.39 12.79
N TRP A 259 11.36 18.37 12.15
CA TRP A 259 12.03 17.58 11.12
C TRP A 259 12.37 18.42 9.90
N TRP A 260 11.38 19.15 9.36
CA TRP A 260 11.58 19.97 8.17
C TRP A 260 12.58 21.11 8.39
N ASN A 261 12.51 21.79 9.54
CA ASN A 261 13.47 22.85 9.87
C ASN A 261 14.89 22.29 10.08
N ALA A 262 15.05 21.06 10.59
CA ALA A 262 16.35 20.43 10.72
C ALA A 262 16.94 20.06 9.34
N LEU A 263 16.12 19.58 8.41
CA LEU A 263 16.54 19.35 7.02
C LEU A 263 16.99 20.64 6.33
N GLU A 264 16.25 21.73 6.52
CA GLU A 264 16.60 23.05 5.99
C GLU A 264 17.96 23.53 6.52
N ARG A 265 18.17 23.49 7.85
CA ARG A 265 19.46 23.86 8.46
C ARG A 265 20.61 22.95 8.04
N ALA A 266 20.33 21.66 7.83
CA ALA A 266 21.30 20.70 7.30
C ALA A 266 21.51 20.82 5.78
N GLY A 267 20.78 21.70 5.07
CA GLY A 267 20.88 21.83 3.61
C GLY A 267 20.48 20.56 2.85
N ILE A 268 19.48 19.82 3.35
CA ILE A 268 19.01 18.57 2.77
C ILE A 268 17.62 18.77 2.16
N GLU A 269 17.53 18.60 0.85
CA GLU A 269 16.27 18.71 0.10
C GLU A 269 15.67 17.34 -0.26
N ASP A 270 14.35 17.32 -0.47
CA ASP A 270 13.51 16.15 -0.84
C ASP A 270 13.87 14.88 -0.05
N PHE A 271 13.80 14.98 1.28
CA PHE A 271 14.07 13.87 2.18
C PHE A 271 12.97 13.71 3.24
N ARG A 272 12.45 12.49 3.38
CA ARG A 272 11.36 12.15 4.30
C ARG A 272 11.87 11.15 5.33
N TRP A 273 11.16 11.02 6.45
CA TRP A 273 11.52 10.05 7.48
C TRP A 273 11.68 8.61 6.93
N HIS A 274 10.84 8.22 5.97
CA HIS A 274 10.94 6.88 5.38
C HIS A 274 12.23 6.67 4.57
N ASP A 275 12.86 7.75 4.11
CA ASP A 275 14.12 7.70 3.37
C ASP A 275 15.30 7.35 4.28
N LEU A 276 15.16 7.42 5.61
CA LEU A 276 16.13 6.84 6.55
C LEU A 276 16.27 5.33 6.35
N ARG A 277 15.15 4.63 6.11
CA ARG A 277 15.16 3.20 5.80
C ARG A 277 15.76 2.93 4.41
N HIS A 278 15.52 3.82 3.45
CA HIS A 278 16.18 3.74 2.14
C HIS A 278 17.69 3.98 2.25
N THR A 279 18.12 4.86 3.15
CA THR A 279 19.53 5.12 3.46
C THR A 279 20.20 3.89 4.06
N TRP A 280 19.61 3.30 5.11
CA TRP A 280 20.08 2.04 5.69
C TRP A 280 20.23 0.92 4.64
N ALA A 281 19.22 0.74 3.78
CA ALA A 281 19.27 -0.28 2.74
C ALA A 281 20.34 0.01 1.68
N SER A 282 20.52 1.27 1.31
CA SER A 282 21.54 1.71 0.35
C SER A 282 22.94 1.46 0.90
N TRP A 283 23.18 1.81 2.17
CA TRP A 283 24.46 1.54 2.84
C TRP A 283 24.75 0.05 2.94
N HIS A 284 23.77 -0.79 3.25
CA HIS A 284 23.98 -2.25 3.25
C HIS A 284 24.47 -2.76 1.89
N VAL A 285 23.81 -2.35 0.79
CA VAL A 285 24.22 -2.78 -0.55
C VAL A 285 25.60 -2.23 -0.91
N GLN A 286 25.88 -0.97 -0.60
CA GLN A 286 27.19 -0.34 -0.84
C GLN A 286 28.32 -1.01 -0.07
N ASN A 287 28.04 -1.51 1.14
CA ASN A 287 28.97 -2.27 1.98
C ASN A 287 28.98 -3.78 1.67
N GLY A 288 28.38 -4.21 0.56
CA GLY A 288 28.47 -5.60 0.08
C GLY A 288 27.53 -6.60 0.74
N THR A 289 26.53 -6.14 1.50
CA THR A 289 25.46 -7.04 1.99
C THR A 289 24.67 -7.59 0.81
N SER A 290 24.45 -8.91 0.77
CA SER A 290 23.68 -9.53 -0.29
C SER A 290 22.21 -9.09 -0.24
N LEU A 291 21.53 -9.09 -1.40
CA LEU A 291 20.11 -8.72 -1.45
C LEU A 291 19.21 -9.68 -0.64
N GLN A 292 19.66 -10.93 -0.44
CA GLN A 292 18.96 -11.90 0.39
C GLN A 292 19.08 -11.56 1.88
N GLU A 293 20.28 -11.29 2.38
CA GLU A 293 20.49 -10.82 3.76
C GLU A 293 19.72 -9.52 4.01
N LEU A 294 19.79 -8.57 3.07
CA LEU A 294 19.05 -7.31 3.17
C LEU A 294 17.53 -7.51 3.23
N LYS A 295 16.99 -8.45 2.42
CA LYS A 295 15.57 -8.82 2.46
C LYS A 295 15.16 -9.33 3.84
N GLU A 296 15.97 -10.19 4.43
CA GLU A 296 15.73 -10.79 5.74
C GLU A 296 15.84 -9.75 6.85
N LEU A 297 16.95 -9.01 6.91
CA LEU A 297 17.19 -7.96 7.91
C LEU A 297 16.08 -6.91 7.91
N GLY A 298 15.64 -6.44 6.75
CA GLY A 298 14.57 -5.46 6.69
C GLY A 298 13.16 -6.04 6.79
N GLY A 299 12.98 -7.36 6.71
CA GLY A 299 11.67 -7.99 6.68
C GLY A 299 10.82 -7.57 5.47
N TRP A 300 11.42 -7.59 4.28
CA TRP A 300 10.69 -7.45 3.03
C TRP A 300 10.00 -8.77 2.64
N SER A 301 8.78 -8.68 2.14
CA SER A 301 8.00 -9.87 1.76
C SER A 301 8.52 -10.55 0.50
N SER A 302 9.18 -9.80 -0.39
CA SER A 302 9.65 -10.30 -1.67
C SER A 302 10.97 -9.62 -2.08
N ILE A 303 11.75 -10.31 -2.91
CA ILE A 303 13.07 -9.84 -3.35
C ILE A 303 12.94 -8.66 -4.32
N GLU A 304 11.84 -8.59 -5.07
CA GLU A 304 11.53 -7.50 -6.02
C GLU A 304 11.46 -6.15 -5.30
N MET A 305 11.08 -6.12 -4.02
CA MET A 305 11.08 -4.90 -3.23
C MET A 305 12.49 -4.38 -2.95
N VAL A 306 13.48 -5.27 -2.91
CA VAL A 306 14.89 -5.00 -2.60
C VAL A 306 15.70 -4.72 -3.86
N LEU A 307 15.30 -5.28 -5.02
CA LEU A 307 15.97 -5.04 -6.32
C LEU A 307 16.16 -3.56 -6.67
N ARG A 308 15.32 -2.67 -6.12
CA ARG A 308 15.50 -1.21 -6.27
C ARG A 308 16.84 -0.69 -5.76
N TYR A 309 17.53 -1.40 -4.88
CA TYR A 309 18.84 -1.00 -4.36
C TYR A 309 20.00 -1.69 -5.08
N ALA A 310 19.74 -2.71 -5.90
CA ALA A 310 20.78 -3.58 -6.47
C ALA A 310 21.84 -2.80 -7.25
N HIS A 311 21.44 -1.73 -7.95
CA HIS A 311 22.34 -0.88 -8.73
C HIS A 311 23.35 -0.07 -7.88
N LEU A 312 23.15 0.02 -6.56
CA LEU A 312 24.04 0.77 -5.66
C LEU A 312 25.28 -0.03 -5.24
N GLY A 313 25.35 -1.32 -5.58
CA GLY A 313 26.45 -2.23 -5.18
C GLY A 313 27.65 -2.22 -6.12
N GLY A 314 27.88 -1.12 -6.86
CA GLY A 314 28.91 -1.07 -7.92
C GLY A 314 30.32 -1.48 -7.47
N GLU A 315 30.72 -1.14 -6.25
CA GLU A 315 32.02 -1.56 -5.70
C GLU A 315 32.07 -3.07 -5.40
N HIS A 316 30.96 -3.69 -4.95
CA HIS A 316 30.92 -5.14 -4.78
C HIS A 316 30.98 -5.88 -6.12
N LEU A 317 30.47 -5.29 -7.21
CA LEU A 317 30.61 -5.87 -8.55
C LEU A 317 32.08 -5.92 -8.99
N LYS A 318 32.93 -4.98 -8.57
CA LYS A 318 34.39 -5.08 -8.79
C LYS A 318 34.96 -6.27 -8.04
N THR A 319 34.70 -6.40 -6.74
CA THR A 319 35.15 -7.57 -5.96
C THR A 319 34.62 -8.89 -6.53
N ALA A 320 33.35 -8.92 -6.95
CA ALA A 320 32.73 -10.10 -7.55
C ALA A 320 33.32 -10.43 -8.92
N ALA A 321 33.63 -9.43 -9.75
CA ALA A 321 34.36 -9.61 -11.00
C ALA A 321 35.78 -10.15 -10.74
N SER A 322 36.45 -9.67 -9.69
CA SER A 322 37.77 -10.17 -9.31
C SER A 322 37.77 -11.61 -8.79
N ARG A 323 36.63 -12.21 -8.43
CA ARG A 323 36.57 -13.62 -7.97
C ARG A 323 36.99 -14.63 -9.03
N ILE A 324 36.95 -14.26 -10.32
CA ILE A 324 37.42 -15.10 -11.43
C ILE A 324 38.83 -14.69 -11.92
N GLU A 325 39.49 -13.73 -11.27
CA GLU A 325 40.90 -13.43 -11.54
C GLU A 325 41.75 -14.67 -11.21
N GLY A 326 42.80 -14.91 -12.01
CA GLY A 326 43.66 -16.10 -11.84
C GLY A 326 43.18 -17.36 -12.55
N THR A 327 42.04 -17.33 -13.27
CA THR A 327 41.58 -18.44 -14.12
C THR A 327 42.35 -18.60 -15.44
N ASN A 328 43.50 -17.90 -15.58
CA ASN A 328 44.38 -17.95 -16.76
C ASN A 328 43.71 -17.62 -18.11
N LEU A 329 42.57 -16.91 -18.10
CA LEU A 329 41.82 -16.54 -19.31
C LEU A 329 42.57 -15.53 -20.21
N ALA A 330 43.49 -14.74 -19.64
CA ALA A 330 44.36 -13.84 -20.39
C ALA A 330 45.71 -13.70 -19.67
N HIS A 331 46.81 -13.92 -20.40
CA HIS A 331 48.16 -13.66 -19.89
C HIS A 331 48.61 -12.27 -20.35
N SER A 332 49.08 -11.46 -19.40
CA SER A 332 49.84 -10.25 -19.70
C SER A 332 51.30 -10.67 -19.87
N ASN A 333 51.79 -10.73 -21.11
CA ASN A 333 53.24 -10.82 -21.33
C ASN A 333 53.87 -9.46 -20.95
N GLN A 334 55.10 -9.46 -20.42
CA GLN A 334 55.85 -8.27 -19.96
C GLN A 334 55.99 -7.12 -21.00
N LYS A 335 55.46 -7.27 -22.22
CA LYS A 335 55.38 -6.25 -23.29
C LYS A 335 53.96 -5.68 -23.53
N GLY A 336 53.00 -5.90 -22.63
CA GLY A 336 51.68 -5.23 -22.67
C GLY A 336 50.70 -5.69 -23.76
N ARG A 337 50.92 -6.85 -24.40
CA ARG A 337 49.98 -7.42 -25.39
C ARG A 337 49.22 -8.59 -24.78
N LEU A 338 47.89 -8.46 -24.67
CA LEU A 338 46.97 -9.51 -24.20
C LEU A 338 46.79 -10.57 -25.29
N ARG A 339 46.95 -11.86 -24.96
CA ARG A 339 46.51 -13.00 -25.78
C ARG A 339 45.51 -13.83 -24.99
N LEU A 340 44.38 -14.16 -25.63
CA LEU A 340 43.39 -15.10 -25.12
C LEU A 340 43.95 -16.52 -25.19
N VAL A 341 43.72 -17.31 -24.14
CA VAL A 341 44.08 -18.74 -24.13
C VAL A 341 42.96 -19.51 -24.81
N VAL A 342 43.20 -20.00 -26.02
CA VAL A 342 42.31 -20.97 -26.68
C VAL A 342 42.84 -22.35 -26.29
N SER A 343 42.06 -23.10 -25.52
CA SER A 343 42.36 -24.48 -25.16
C SER A 343 42.35 -25.35 -26.42
N ASN A 344 43.41 -26.13 -26.64
CA ASN A 344 43.44 -27.21 -27.63
C ASN A 344 42.59 -28.40 -27.18
#